data_AF-A0A2R6XHH1-F1
#
_entry.id   AF-A0A2R6XHH1-F1
#
_cell.length_a   1.000
_cell.length_b   1.000
_cell.length_c   1.000
_cell.angle_alpha   90.00
_cell.angle_beta   90.00
_cell.angle_gamma   90.00
#
_symmetry.space_group_name_H-M   'P 1'
#
loop_
_entity.id
_entity.type
_entity.pdbx_description
1 polymer ?
#
loop_
_entity_poly.entity_id
_entity_poly.type
_entity_poly.pdbx_seq_one_letter_code
_entity_poly.pdbx_strand_id
1 'polypeptide(L)'
;MRAGRKEGGMGGGEHKFCWFSWLSDVGMEHYASKFEKNMLGEQDVVHMNHDLLKSMGIHVAKERIKVLDRQTKHLQEKTKRSNSMLKKVVKKIQEHQQASIVRRVERSGVDECKLLDWAKANWLLCDRTRLVEEAYLRPSAPSQRTSILTDDNRTESDQEVLRSTKDILWAVLFGTEKTNVHLTRVARELLCLTVPSYKAYAFNFFRAVTELGASGTWRYPDNVSNDHNASNILLQVEFGETESNLIGDVIMVCTHLINLLEVNEQVLYARCISVEQSTLFTHLYFQRSSYRHKIVCILFSTPNPGIFTGQSSPRASLSARDGGLP
;
A
#
# COMPACT_ATOMS: atom_id res chain seq x y z
N MET A 1 24.16 24.22 62.60
CA MET A 1 23.73 24.64 61.24
C MET A 1 23.70 23.41 60.33
N ARG A 2 22.52 22.81 60.12
CA ARG A 2 22.30 21.73 59.14
C ARG A 2 21.36 22.30 58.09
N ALA A 3 21.85 22.45 56.86
CA ALA A 3 21.06 22.91 55.73
C ALA A 3 20.21 21.75 55.21
N GLY A 4 18.89 21.92 55.24
CA GLY A 4 17.91 21.00 54.71
C GLY A 4 17.87 21.03 53.19
N ARG A 5 17.94 19.85 52.58
CA ARG A 5 17.77 19.56 51.16
C ARG A 5 16.29 19.73 50.81
N LYS A 6 15.94 20.72 49.96
CA LYS A 6 14.60 20.83 49.37
C LYS A 6 14.50 19.85 48.20
N GLU A 7 13.60 18.88 48.32
CA GLU A 7 13.13 18.06 47.21
C GLU A 7 12.30 18.92 46.26
N GLY A 8 12.74 19.01 45.00
CA GLY A 8 11.98 19.62 43.93
C GLY A 8 11.03 18.60 43.31
N GLY A 9 9.74 18.68 43.66
CA GLY A 9 8.68 17.96 42.97
C GLY A 9 8.50 18.51 41.55
N MET A 10 8.81 17.70 40.55
CA MET A 10 8.39 17.90 39.16
C MET A 10 6.86 17.70 39.09
N GLY A 11 6.11 18.79 39.13
CA GLY A 11 4.69 18.79 38.78
C GLY A 11 4.51 18.69 37.27
N GLY A 12 4.22 17.49 36.76
CA GLY A 12 3.65 17.31 35.43
C GLY A 12 2.23 17.87 35.43
N GLY A 13 2.06 19.08 34.89
CA GLY A 13 0.74 19.69 34.76
C GLY A 13 -0.11 18.92 33.75
N GLU A 14 -1.10 18.16 34.24
CA GLU A 14 -2.20 17.67 33.42
C GLU A 14 -2.91 18.85 32.77
N HIS A 15 -2.91 18.88 31.44
CA HIS A 15 -3.61 19.91 30.68
C HIS A 15 -5.13 19.71 30.86
N LYS A 16 -5.73 20.42 31.81
CA LYS A 16 -7.18 20.33 32.10
C LYS A 16 -7.99 20.77 30.87
N PHE A 17 -8.92 19.92 30.42
CA PHE A 17 -9.84 20.21 29.32
C PHE A 17 -10.73 21.42 29.65
N CYS A 18 -10.77 22.43 28.77
CA CYS A 18 -11.49 23.69 29.00
C CYS A 18 -12.82 23.71 28.25
N TRP A 19 -13.93 23.49 28.96
CA TRP A 19 -15.28 23.49 28.40
C TRP A 19 -15.70 24.83 27.81
N PHE A 20 -15.26 25.94 28.40
CA PHE A 20 -15.56 27.29 27.90
C PHE A 20 -15.07 27.48 26.47
N SER A 21 -13.78 27.20 26.22
CA SER A 21 -13.17 27.28 24.89
C SER A 21 -13.78 26.28 23.91
N TRP A 22 -14.07 25.05 24.37
CA TRP A 22 -14.66 24.03 23.49
C TRP A 22 -16.08 24.38 23.03
N LEU A 23 -16.89 24.98 23.91
CA LEU A 23 -18.28 25.39 23.62
C LEU A 23 -18.38 26.73 22.89
N SER A 24 -17.40 27.63 23.02
CA SER A 24 -17.43 28.92 22.31
C SER A 24 -17.45 28.77 20.80
N ASP A 25 -16.88 27.69 20.26
CA ASP A 25 -16.90 27.37 18.82
C ASP A 25 -18.32 27.22 18.25
N VAL A 26 -19.31 26.95 19.10
CA VAL A 26 -20.73 26.84 18.72
C VAL A 26 -21.63 27.88 19.40
N GLY A 27 -21.02 28.85 20.08
CA GLY A 27 -21.68 29.92 20.83
C GLY A 27 -22.45 29.42 22.06
N MET A 28 -21.97 28.35 22.70
CA MET A 28 -22.61 27.69 23.84
C MET A 28 -21.79 27.82 25.14
N GLU A 29 -20.86 28.77 25.21
CA GLU A 29 -19.91 28.96 26.30
C GLU A 29 -20.58 29.17 27.67
N HIS A 30 -21.80 29.71 27.70
CA HIS A 30 -22.59 29.88 28.92
C HIS A 30 -22.99 28.54 29.59
N TYR A 31 -22.90 27.42 28.88
CA TYR A 31 -23.10 26.08 29.45
C TYR A 31 -21.85 25.47 30.07
N ALA A 32 -20.65 26.06 29.91
CA ALA A 32 -19.40 25.49 30.39
C ALA A 32 -19.41 25.14 31.88
N SER A 33 -20.01 26.00 32.72
CA SER A 33 -20.14 25.75 34.17
C SER A 33 -20.98 24.51 34.49
N LYS A 34 -21.95 24.14 33.64
CA LYS A 34 -22.74 22.92 33.81
C LYS A 34 -21.90 21.68 33.55
N PHE A 35 -21.03 21.70 32.53
CA PHE A 35 -20.14 20.57 32.24
C PHE A 35 -19.08 20.40 33.35
N GLU A 36 -18.52 21.49 33.85
CA GLU A 36 -17.56 21.47 34.96
C GLU A 36 -18.20 20.97 36.26
N LYS A 37 -19.42 21.44 36.58
CA LYS A 37 -20.15 21.00 37.79
C LYS A 37 -20.49 19.51 37.76
N ASN A 38 -20.74 18.95 36.57
CA ASN A 38 -20.97 17.52 36.38
C ASN A 38 -19.67 16.71 36.23
N MET A 39 -18.50 17.34 36.45
CA MET A 39 -17.17 16.72 36.40
C MET A 39 -16.87 15.98 35.09
N LEU A 40 -17.45 16.46 33.98
CA LEU A 40 -17.19 15.87 32.67
C LEU A 40 -15.77 16.27 32.22
N GLY A 41 -15.04 15.29 31.68
CA GLY A 41 -13.75 15.46 31.03
C GLY A 41 -13.82 15.30 29.51
N GLU A 42 -12.68 15.42 28.84
CA GLU A 42 -12.59 15.21 27.39
C GLU A 42 -13.05 13.80 26.99
N GLN A 43 -12.75 12.80 27.82
CA GLN A 43 -13.13 11.41 27.61
C GLN A 43 -14.65 11.22 27.53
N ASP A 44 -15.43 12.04 28.23
CA ASP A 44 -16.88 11.92 28.29
C ASP A 44 -17.58 12.51 27.05
N VAL A 45 -16.84 13.25 26.22
CA VAL A 45 -17.33 13.79 24.94
C VAL A 45 -17.92 12.67 24.08
N VAL A 46 -17.34 11.47 24.05
CA VAL A 46 -17.85 10.37 23.22
C VAL A 46 -19.23 9.85 23.66
N HIS A 47 -19.61 10.06 24.93
CA HIS A 47 -20.84 9.54 25.51
C HIS A 47 -21.98 10.58 25.54
N MET A 48 -21.75 11.80 25.05
CA MET A 48 -22.80 12.81 25.01
C MET A 48 -23.94 12.38 24.09
N ASN A 49 -25.16 12.51 24.61
CA ASN A 49 -26.39 12.26 23.90
C ASN A 49 -27.46 13.25 24.36
N HIS A 50 -28.62 13.22 23.72
CA HIS A 50 -29.69 14.16 24.04
C HIS A 50 -30.17 14.07 25.50
N ASP A 51 -30.19 12.88 26.10
CA ASP A 51 -30.75 12.68 27.43
C ASP A 51 -29.79 13.13 28.53
N LEU A 52 -28.49 12.90 28.36
CA LEU A 52 -27.45 13.46 29.23
C LEU A 52 -27.47 15.00 29.20
N LEU A 53 -27.58 15.60 28.02
CA LEU A 53 -27.63 17.06 27.90
C LEU A 53 -28.92 17.63 28.56
N LYS A 54 -30.05 16.92 28.45
CA LYS A 54 -31.29 17.32 29.15
C LYS A 54 -31.15 17.20 30.67
N SER A 55 -30.56 16.12 31.19
CA SER A 55 -30.40 15.92 32.64
C SER A 55 -29.46 16.96 33.26
N MET A 56 -28.49 17.46 32.50
CA MET A 56 -27.63 18.59 32.89
C MET A 56 -28.33 19.96 32.80
N GLY A 57 -29.56 20.03 32.28
CA GLY A 57 -30.34 21.26 32.19
C GLY A 57 -30.20 22.02 30.87
N ILE A 58 -29.83 21.35 29.77
CA ILE A 58 -29.85 21.93 28.40
C ILE A 58 -31.14 21.48 27.71
N HIS A 59 -32.24 22.18 28.02
CA HIS A 59 -33.59 21.78 27.58
C HIS A 59 -33.95 22.27 26.18
N VAL A 60 -33.25 23.26 25.63
CA VAL A 60 -33.49 23.75 24.27
C VAL A 60 -32.92 22.77 23.24
N ALA A 61 -33.78 22.24 22.37
CA ALA A 61 -33.40 21.23 21.39
C ALA A 61 -32.31 21.72 20.41
N LYS A 62 -32.45 22.95 19.92
CA LYS A 62 -31.48 23.58 19.00
C LYS A 62 -30.08 23.67 19.59
N GLU A 63 -29.98 23.95 20.88
CA GLU A 63 -28.70 24.07 21.59
C GLU A 63 -28.07 22.71 21.83
N ARG A 64 -28.86 21.70 22.21
CA ARG A 64 -28.37 20.31 22.26
C ARG A 64 -27.80 19.85 20.93
N ILE A 65 -28.47 20.15 19.82
CA ILE A 65 -27.99 19.80 18.48
C ILE A 65 -26.63 20.44 18.19
N LYS A 66 -26.45 21.72 18.53
CA LYS A 66 -25.15 22.42 18.37
C LYS A 66 -24.02 21.76 19.16
N VAL A 67 -24.30 21.35 20.41
CA VAL A 67 -23.32 20.65 21.25
C VAL A 67 -22.94 19.29 20.66
N LEU A 68 -23.92 18.52 20.16
CA LEU A 68 -23.67 17.21 19.51
C LEU A 68 -22.97 17.35 18.15
N ASP A 69 -23.22 18.43 17.39
CA ASP A 69 -22.44 18.74 16.19
C ASP A 69 -20.97 19.05 16.54
N ARG A 70 -20.72 19.80 17.62
CA ARG A 70 -19.36 20.04 18.12
C ARG A 70 -18.68 18.75 18.57
N GLN A 71 -19.39 17.88 19.28
CA GLN A 71 -18.93 16.52 19.63
C GLN A 71 -18.51 15.75 18.38
N THR A 72 -19.37 15.70 17.37
CA THR A 72 -19.09 14.98 16.11
C THR A 72 -17.81 15.51 15.45
N LYS A 73 -17.65 16.84 15.37
CA LYS A 73 -16.42 17.48 14.86
C LYS A 73 -15.19 17.16 15.70
N HIS A 74 -15.29 17.20 17.03
CA HIS A 74 -14.19 16.86 17.94
C HIS A 74 -13.70 15.43 17.74
N LEU A 75 -14.63 14.47 17.63
CA LEU A 75 -14.30 13.06 17.37
C LEU A 75 -13.62 12.90 16.00
N GLN A 76 -14.11 13.58 14.96
CA GLN A 76 -13.47 13.57 13.63
C GLN A 76 -12.06 14.17 13.67
N GLU A 77 -11.84 15.29 14.36
CA GLU A 77 -10.54 15.93 14.52
C GLU A 77 -9.56 15.02 15.28
N LYS A 78 -10.02 14.37 16.35
CA LYS A 78 -9.22 13.41 17.13
C LYS A 78 -8.79 12.22 16.25
N THR A 79 -9.71 11.64 15.49
CA THR A 79 -9.38 10.58 14.53
C THR A 79 -8.40 11.05 13.45
N LYS A 80 -8.57 12.26 12.90
CA LYS A 80 -7.61 12.84 11.93
C LYS A 80 -6.22 13.02 12.54
N ARG A 81 -6.12 13.52 13.78
CA ARG A 81 -4.84 13.67 14.49
C ARG A 81 -4.17 12.33 14.76
N SER A 82 -4.92 11.34 15.25
CA SER A 82 -4.41 9.97 15.46
C SER A 82 -3.91 9.37 14.15
N ASN A 83 -4.67 9.46 13.07
CA ASN A 83 -4.24 8.98 11.75
C ASN A 83 -3.01 9.71 11.23
N SER A 84 -2.89 11.03 11.45
CA SER A 84 -1.68 11.78 11.10
C SER A 84 -0.45 11.31 11.88
N MET A 85 -0.60 11.05 13.19
CA MET A 85 0.47 10.52 14.02
C MET A 85 0.89 9.12 13.56
N LEU A 86 -0.08 8.22 13.31
CA LEU A 86 0.18 6.89 12.78
C LEU A 86 0.93 6.94 11.45
N LYS A 87 0.51 7.79 10.51
CA LYS A 87 1.22 8.01 9.24
C LYS A 87 2.67 8.43 9.44
N LYS A 88 2.95 9.31 10.40
CA LYS A 88 4.33 9.72 10.73
C LYS A 88 5.16 8.56 11.29
N VAL A 89 4.57 7.74 12.15
CA VAL A 89 5.24 6.57 12.73
C VAL A 89 5.56 5.54 11.64
N VAL A 90 4.58 5.19 10.79
CA VAL A 90 4.76 4.26 9.67
C VAL A 90 5.86 4.76 8.73
N LYS A 91 5.84 6.05 8.36
CA LYS A 91 6.88 6.65 7.52
C LYS A 91 8.26 6.51 8.15
N LYS A 92 8.40 6.76 9.45
CA LYS A 92 9.68 6.62 10.17
C LYS A 92 10.17 5.17 10.21
N ILE A 93 9.27 4.20 10.34
CA ILE A 93 9.60 2.77 10.27
C ILE A 93 10.11 2.42 8.86
N GLN A 94 9.41 2.87 7.82
CA GLN A 94 9.82 2.68 6.43
C GLN A 94 11.20 3.30 6.14
N GLU A 95 11.43 4.54 6.56
CA GLU A 95 12.73 5.22 6.43
C GLU A 95 13.85 4.44 7.15
N HIS A 96 13.58 3.93 8.35
CA HIS A 96 14.55 3.14 9.11
C HIS A 96 14.87 1.80 8.43
N GLN A 97 13.85 1.10 7.91
CA GLN A 97 14.01 -0.15 7.17
C GLN A 97 14.84 0.08 5.90
N GLN A 98 14.52 1.11 5.12
CA GLN A 98 15.27 1.49 3.93
C GLN A 98 16.73 1.82 4.26
N ALA A 99 16.97 2.66 5.27
CA ALA A 99 18.34 3.02 5.67
C ALA A 99 19.16 1.79 6.10
N SER A 100 18.51 0.82 6.76
CA SER A 100 19.15 -0.43 7.15
C SER A 100 19.50 -1.31 5.95
N ILE A 101 18.61 -1.41 4.96
CA ILE A 101 18.85 -2.13 3.70
C ILE A 101 19.99 -1.47 2.91
N VAL A 102 19.91 -0.16 2.68
CA VAL A 102 20.94 0.60 1.94
C VAL A 102 22.33 0.35 2.52
N ARG A 103 22.48 0.46 3.85
CA ARG A 103 23.76 0.21 4.53
C ARG A 103 24.31 -1.20 4.37
N ARG A 104 23.43 -2.21 4.19
CA ARG A 104 23.84 -3.60 3.97
C ARG A 104 24.22 -3.83 2.51
N VAL A 105 23.41 -3.32 1.58
CA VAL A 105 23.67 -3.36 0.14
C VAL A 105 25.00 -2.66 -0.17
N GLU A 106 25.21 -1.44 0.34
CA GLU A 106 26.46 -0.67 0.20
C GLU A 106 27.69 -1.46 0.67
N ARG A 107 27.57 -2.16 1.80
CA ARG A 107 28.67 -2.97 2.35
C ARG A 107 28.94 -4.23 1.52
N SER A 108 27.90 -4.86 1.01
CA SER A 108 28.02 -6.15 0.35
C SER A 108 28.38 -6.02 -1.14
N GLY A 109 28.03 -4.89 -1.77
CA GLY A 109 28.09 -4.70 -3.22
C GLY A 109 27.09 -5.59 -3.96
N VAL A 110 26.55 -5.15 -5.09
CA VAL A 110 25.71 -5.99 -5.96
C VAL A 110 26.11 -5.77 -7.40
N ASP A 111 26.47 -6.83 -8.09
CA ASP A 111 26.72 -6.88 -9.53
C ASP A 111 25.95 -8.05 -10.16
N GLU A 112 26.00 -8.16 -11.48
CA GLU A 112 25.26 -9.20 -12.22
C GLU A 112 25.71 -10.63 -11.86
N CYS A 113 27.00 -10.86 -11.62
CA CYS A 113 27.50 -12.17 -11.22
C CYS A 113 26.93 -12.59 -9.87
N LYS A 114 26.98 -11.68 -8.88
CA LYS A 114 26.44 -11.92 -7.56
C LYS A 114 24.92 -12.13 -7.58
N LEU A 115 24.20 -11.38 -8.41
CA LEU A 115 22.76 -11.58 -8.59
C LEU A 115 22.45 -12.95 -9.18
N LEU A 116 23.19 -13.37 -10.19
CA LEU A 116 23.00 -14.66 -10.84
C LEU A 116 23.27 -15.83 -9.87
N ASP A 117 24.36 -15.75 -9.11
CA ASP A 117 24.70 -16.77 -8.10
C ASP A 117 23.66 -16.80 -6.98
N TRP A 118 23.21 -15.63 -6.52
CA TRP A 118 22.16 -15.53 -5.52
C TRP A 118 20.84 -16.13 -6.04
N ALA A 119 20.42 -15.79 -7.26
CA ALA A 119 19.19 -16.30 -7.85
C ALA A 119 19.22 -17.82 -7.99
N LYS A 120 20.33 -18.39 -8.48
CA LYS A 120 20.50 -19.85 -8.61
C LYS A 120 20.43 -20.55 -7.25
N ALA A 121 21.07 -19.99 -6.23
CA ALA A 121 21.06 -20.58 -4.89
C ALA A 121 19.67 -20.55 -4.24
N ASN A 122 18.90 -19.49 -4.49
CA ASN A 122 17.62 -19.26 -3.82
C ASN A 122 16.39 -19.70 -4.64
N TRP A 123 16.54 -19.95 -5.95
CA TRP A 123 15.47 -20.48 -6.81
C TRP A 123 14.92 -21.80 -6.26
N LEU A 124 15.79 -22.68 -5.78
CA LEU A 124 15.39 -23.97 -5.21
C LEU A 124 14.57 -23.82 -3.92
N LEU A 125 14.71 -22.70 -3.20
CA LEU A 125 13.94 -22.40 -2.00
C LEU A 125 12.55 -21.84 -2.32
N CYS A 126 12.21 -21.63 -3.60
CA CYS A 126 10.88 -21.24 -4.06
C CYS A 126 9.88 -22.42 -4.04
N ASP A 127 9.95 -23.25 -3.00
CA ASP A 127 9.03 -24.34 -2.71
C ASP A 127 8.81 -24.41 -1.20
N ARG A 128 7.56 -24.28 -0.78
CA ARG A 128 7.19 -24.31 0.64
C ARG A 128 7.57 -25.62 1.31
N THR A 129 7.42 -26.75 0.62
CA THR A 129 7.75 -28.08 1.14
C THR A 129 9.22 -28.12 1.50
N ARG A 130 10.06 -27.63 0.60
CA ARG A 130 11.50 -27.55 0.77
C ARG A 130 11.91 -26.60 1.89
N LEU A 131 11.23 -25.47 2.04
CA LEU A 131 11.45 -24.57 3.18
C LEU A 131 11.18 -25.25 4.53
N VAL A 132 10.20 -26.16 4.60
CA VAL A 132 9.93 -26.94 5.81
C VAL A 132 10.98 -28.04 6.01
N GLU A 133 11.33 -28.77 4.96
CA GLU A 133 12.33 -29.86 4.99
C GLU A 133 13.74 -29.36 5.36
N GLU A 134 14.16 -28.23 4.80
CA GLU A 134 15.44 -27.58 5.07
C GLU A 134 15.41 -26.69 6.33
N ALA A 135 14.32 -26.73 7.10
CA ALA A 135 14.14 -26.03 8.37
C ALA A 135 14.27 -24.50 8.30
N TYR A 136 13.88 -23.88 7.19
CA TYR A 136 13.63 -22.43 7.11
C TYR A 136 12.28 -22.08 7.73
N LEU A 137 11.24 -22.84 7.39
CA LEU A 137 9.90 -22.66 7.90
C LEU A 137 9.53 -23.76 8.89
N ARG A 138 8.91 -23.39 10.02
CA ARG A 138 8.50 -24.40 11.00
C ARG A 138 7.34 -25.24 10.46
N PRO A 139 7.28 -26.56 10.75
CA PRO A 139 6.13 -27.39 10.39
C PRO A 139 4.79 -26.90 10.97
N SER A 140 4.84 -26.15 12.08
CA SER A 140 3.69 -25.52 12.71
C SER A 140 3.23 -24.22 12.04
N ALA A 141 3.94 -23.74 11.02
CA ALA A 141 3.57 -22.52 10.32
C ALA A 141 2.17 -22.66 9.67
N PRO A 142 1.31 -21.62 9.78
CA PRO A 142 -0.03 -21.66 9.21
C PRO A 142 0.03 -21.87 7.70
N SER A 143 -0.95 -22.61 7.15
CA SER A 143 -1.09 -22.76 5.71
C SER A 143 -1.17 -21.39 5.01
N GLN A 144 -0.73 -21.33 3.75
CA GLN A 144 -0.91 -20.14 2.93
C GLN A 144 -2.41 -19.78 2.89
N ARG A 145 -2.72 -18.46 2.89
CA ARG A 145 -4.04 -17.78 2.87
C ARG A 145 -4.35 -16.98 4.14
N THR A 146 -4.18 -17.58 5.32
CA THR A 146 -4.87 -17.11 6.54
C THR A 146 -4.19 -15.94 7.23
N SER A 147 -2.88 -16.04 7.49
CA SER A 147 -2.15 -15.09 8.33
C SER A 147 -0.79 -14.78 7.73
N ILE A 148 -0.29 -13.57 8.01
CA ILE A 148 1.13 -13.25 7.81
C ILE A 148 1.99 -14.17 8.68
N LEU A 149 3.15 -14.57 8.18
CA LEU A 149 4.14 -15.29 8.96
C LEU A 149 4.94 -14.31 9.82
N THR A 150 5.01 -14.59 11.12
CA THR A 150 5.81 -13.84 12.08
C THR A 150 7.13 -14.55 12.33
N ASP A 151 7.98 -13.98 13.18
CA ASP A 151 9.25 -14.61 13.57
C ASP A 151 9.02 -15.96 14.28
N ASP A 152 7.88 -16.15 14.94
CA ASP A 152 7.50 -17.39 15.62
C ASP A 152 7.30 -18.56 14.65
N ASN A 153 7.04 -18.27 13.37
CA ASN A 153 6.85 -19.29 12.34
C ASN A 153 8.17 -19.70 11.66
N ARG A 154 9.27 -19.00 11.98
CA ARG A 154 10.53 -19.02 11.22
C ARG A 154 11.70 -19.47 12.07
N THR A 155 12.81 -19.84 11.43
CA THR A 155 14.10 -20.12 12.07
C THR A 155 15.09 -18.97 11.86
N GLU A 156 16.25 -19.00 12.53
CA GLU A 156 17.27 -17.95 12.35
C GLU A 156 17.82 -17.91 10.92
N SER A 157 18.03 -19.07 10.29
CA SER A 157 18.47 -19.19 8.89
C SER A 157 17.47 -18.53 7.93
N ASP A 158 16.18 -18.65 8.20
CA ASP A 158 15.14 -18.00 7.41
C ASP A 158 15.15 -16.47 7.56
N GLN A 159 15.35 -15.95 8.77
CA GLN A 159 15.47 -14.49 8.95
C GLN A 159 16.60 -13.91 8.10
N GLU A 160 17.70 -14.64 7.92
CA GLU A 160 18.78 -14.24 7.03
C GLU A 160 18.39 -14.31 5.55
N VAL A 161 17.72 -15.39 5.10
CA VAL A 161 17.23 -15.52 3.73
C VAL A 161 16.22 -14.43 3.39
N LEU A 162 15.21 -14.20 4.24
CA LEU A 162 14.24 -13.13 4.02
C LEU A 162 14.90 -11.75 4.02
N ARG A 163 15.83 -11.50 4.95
CA ARG A 163 16.58 -10.24 4.99
C ARG A 163 17.39 -10.03 3.71
N SER A 164 18.15 -11.04 3.29
CA SER A 164 18.93 -11.04 2.05
C SER A 164 18.03 -10.83 0.83
N THR A 165 16.88 -11.50 0.80
CA THR A 165 15.86 -11.37 -0.25
C THR A 165 15.35 -9.94 -0.36
N LYS A 166 15.03 -9.28 0.76
CA LYS A 166 14.61 -7.87 0.77
C LYS A 166 15.74 -6.92 0.35
N ASP A 167 16.98 -7.21 0.75
CA ASP A 167 18.15 -6.43 0.35
C ASP A 167 18.38 -6.51 -1.17
N ILE A 168 18.32 -7.71 -1.75
CA ILE A 168 18.45 -7.95 -3.18
C ILE A 168 17.29 -7.32 -3.95
N LEU A 169 16.04 -7.50 -3.50
CA LEU A 169 14.89 -6.88 -4.14
C LEU A 169 15.00 -5.35 -4.15
N TRP A 170 15.46 -4.76 -3.05
CA TRP A 170 15.71 -3.33 -3.01
C TRP A 170 16.84 -2.92 -3.96
N ALA A 171 17.94 -3.68 -4.02
CA ALA A 171 19.09 -3.39 -4.87
C ALA A 171 18.71 -3.44 -6.36
N VAL A 172 17.93 -4.44 -6.79
CA VAL A 172 17.53 -4.56 -8.20
C VAL A 172 16.49 -3.52 -8.59
N LEU A 173 15.60 -3.09 -7.67
CA LEU A 173 14.61 -2.06 -7.97
C LEU A 173 15.18 -0.64 -7.93
N PHE A 174 16.04 -0.33 -6.95
CA PHE A 174 16.42 1.05 -6.62
C PHE A 174 17.93 1.31 -6.58
N GLY A 175 18.74 0.26 -6.60
CA GLY A 175 20.19 0.35 -6.47
C GLY A 175 20.84 1.10 -7.61
N THR A 176 21.84 1.91 -7.26
CA THR A 176 22.69 2.67 -8.18
C THR A 176 24.16 2.51 -7.78
N GLU A 177 25.09 3.02 -8.60
CA GLU A 177 26.52 3.02 -8.28
C GLU A 177 26.81 3.71 -6.93
N LYS A 178 26.03 4.73 -6.56
CA LYS A 178 26.17 5.42 -5.26
C LYS A 178 25.93 4.51 -4.06
N THR A 179 25.12 3.47 -4.25
CA THR A 179 24.80 2.48 -3.23
C THR A 179 25.56 1.17 -3.44
N ASN A 180 26.67 1.22 -4.18
CA ASN A 180 27.51 0.06 -4.53
C ASN A 180 26.75 -1.02 -5.32
N VAL A 181 25.85 -0.60 -6.21
CA VAL A 181 25.11 -1.49 -7.12
C VAL A 181 25.53 -1.19 -8.55
N HIS A 182 26.15 -2.17 -9.20
CA HIS A 182 26.76 -2.08 -10.53
C HIS A 182 26.02 -3.00 -11.50
N LEU A 183 24.89 -2.50 -12.03
CA LEU A 183 24.03 -3.22 -12.99
C LEU A 183 23.89 -2.39 -14.26
N THR A 184 24.08 -3.01 -15.43
CA THR A 184 23.95 -2.31 -16.71
C THR A 184 22.50 -2.33 -17.16
N ARG A 185 21.76 -1.25 -16.86
CA ARG A 185 20.32 -1.14 -17.17
C ARG A 185 20.11 -0.53 -18.55
N VAL A 186 19.54 -1.31 -19.47
CA VAL A 186 19.32 -0.94 -20.88
C VAL A 186 17.86 -0.68 -21.23
N ALA A 187 16.92 -1.20 -20.43
CA ALA A 187 15.48 -1.05 -20.65
C ALA A 187 14.78 -0.57 -19.37
N ARG A 188 13.51 -0.15 -19.51
CA ARG A 188 12.65 0.25 -18.40
C ARG A 188 11.44 -0.67 -18.35
N GLU A 189 11.12 -1.15 -17.17
CA GLU A 189 9.97 -1.99 -16.90
C GLU A 189 9.20 -1.51 -15.67
N LEU A 190 7.99 -2.03 -15.51
CA LEU A 190 7.08 -1.74 -14.42
C LEU A 190 6.71 -3.04 -13.70
N LEU A 191 7.12 -3.17 -12.44
CA LEU A 191 6.62 -4.19 -11.53
C LEU A 191 5.26 -3.75 -10.97
N CYS A 192 4.26 -4.59 -11.12
CA CYS A 192 2.93 -4.47 -10.52
C CYS A 192 2.72 -5.62 -9.55
N LEU A 193 2.50 -5.32 -8.27
CA LEU A 193 2.29 -6.30 -7.22
C LEU A 193 0.98 -6.02 -6.48
N THR A 194 0.06 -6.99 -6.47
CA THR A 194 -1.21 -6.88 -5.74
C THR A 194 -1.11 -7.64 -4.44
N VAL A 195 -1.28 -6.94 -3.31
CA VAL A 195 -1.16 -7.51 -1.96
C VAL A 195 -2.39 -7.13 -1.14
N PRO A 196 -2.90 -7.99 -0.23
CA PRO A 196 -3.85 -7.56 0.78
C PRO A 196 -3.30 -6.40 1.61
N SER A 197 -4.10 -5.34 1.81
CA SER A 197 -3.64 -4.07 2.40
C SER A 197 -3.05 -4.24 3.81
N TYR A 198 -3.61 -5.17 4.60
CA TYR A 198 -3.10 -5.50 5.93
C TYR A 198 -1.77 -6.29 5.93
N LYS A 199 -1.34 -6.82 4.78
CA LYS A 199 -0.05 -7.51 4.57
C LYS A 199 0.96 -6.67 3.80
N ALA A 200 0.55 -5.52 3.28
CA ALA A 200 1.39 -4.62 2.47
C ALA A 200 2.67 -4.18 3.18
N TYR A 201 2.67 -4.20 4.53
CA TYR A 201 3.82 -3.82 5.32
C TYR A 201 5.07 -4.68 5.07
N ALA A 202 4.90 -5.91 4.54
CA ALA A 202 6.01 -6.76 4.13
C ALA A 202 6.92 -6.05 3.10
N PHE A 203 6.34 -5.14 2.29
CA PHE A 203 6.98 -4.35 1.25
C PHE A 203 7.20 -2.87 1.62
N ASN A 204 7.10 -2.50 2.89
CA ASN A 204 7.31 -1.12 3.34
C ASN A 204 8.68 -0.55 2.93
N PHE A 205 9.66 -1.39 2.63
CA PHE A 205 10.97 -0.94 2.16
C PHE A 205 10.99 -0.43 0.72
N PHE A 206 9.92 -0.60 -0.07
CA PHE A 206 9.85 -0.01 -1.39
C PHE A 206 9.88 1.52 -1.32
N ARG A 207 10.57 2.16 -2.26
CA ARG A 207 10.67 3.61 -2.41
C ARG A 207 9.90 4.04 -3.66
N ALA A 208 9.20 5.17 -3.59
CA ALA A 208 8.49 5.75 -4.74
C ALA A 208 7.46 4.79 -5.38
N VAL A 209 6.68 4.11 -4.54
CA VAL A 209 5.59 3.23 -4.99
C VAL A 209 4.36 4.07 -5.29
N THR A 210 3.72 3.82 -6.43
CA THR A 210 2.34 4.27 -6.62
C THR A 210 1.41 3.25 -5.96
N GLU A 211 0.74 3.68 -4.90
CA GLU A 211 -0.25 2.89 -4.17
C GLU A 211 -1.65 3.22 -4.68
N LEU A 212 -2.30 2.24 -5.31
CA LEU A 212 -3.69 2.36 -5.72
C LEU A 212 -4.52 1.41 -4.87
N GLY A 213 -5.58 1.93 -4.25
CA GLY A 213 -6.59 1.10 -3.60
C GLY A 213 -7.23 0.21 -4.66
N ALA A 214 -7.04 -1.10 -4.53
CA ALA A 214 -7.57 -2.07 -5.47
C ALA A 214 -8.64 -2.91 -4.76
N SER A 215 -9.89 -2.79 -5.20
CA SER A 215 -10.92 -3.78 -4.86
C SER A 215 -10.84 -4.88 -5.91
N GLY A 216 -10.26 -6.02 -5.55
CA GLY A 216 -10.23 -7.18 -6.44
C GLY A 216 -11.63 -7.76 -6.59
N THR A 217 -12.17 -7.78 -7.81
CA THR A 217 -13.39 -8.54 -8.16
C THR A 217 -13.05 -9.90 -8.79
N TRP A 218 -11.77 -10.20 -8.94
CA TRP A 218 -11.29 -11.43 -9.54
C TRP A 218 -11.59 -12.60 -8.58
N ARG A 219 -12.21 -13.64 -9.12
CA ARG A 219 -12.56 -14.86 -8.39
C ARG A 219 -11.76 -16.00 -9.01
N TYR A 220 -10.91 -16.64 -8.23
CA TYR A 220 -10.33 -17.91 -8.66
C TYR A 220 -11.47 -18.90 -8.98
N PRO A 221 -11.42 -19.66 -10.09
CA PRO A 221 -12.49 -20.60 -10.48
C PRO A 221 -12.87 -21.58 -9.36
N ASP A 222 -11.88 -22.01 -8.58
CA ASP A 222 -12.02 -22.98 -7.49
C ASP A 222 -12.19 -22.33 -6.09
N ASN A 223 -12.36 -21.00 -6.02
CA ASN A 223 -12.59 -20.23 -4.78
C ASN A 223 -11.52 -20.40 -3.67
N VAL A 224 -10.30 -20.80 -4.04
CA VAL A 224 -9.23 -21.15 -3.09
C VAL A 224 -8.44 -19.93 -2.60
N SER A 225 -8.49 -18.79 -3.29
CA SER A 225 -7.83 -17.56 -2.85
C SER A 225 -8.73 -16.74 -1.91
N ASN A 226 -8.13 -15.94 -1.02
CA ASN A 226 -8.82 -15.08 -0.05
C ASN A 226 -9.44 -13.83 -0.73
N ASP A 227 -10.11 -14.03 -1.86
CA ASP A 227 -10.60 -12.96 -2.74
C ASP A 227 -11.97 -12.42 -2.30
N HIS A 228 -12.55 -12.95 -1.21
CA HIS A 228 -13.80 -12.45 -0.66
C HIS A 228 -13.59 -11.10 0.05
N ASN A 229 -13.75 -10.01 -0.69
CA ASN A 229 -13.82 -8.63 -0.18
C ASN A 229 -12.58 -8.14 0.57
N ALA A 230 -11.42 -8.78 0.41
CA ALA A 230 -10.17 -8.26 0.98
C ALA A 230 -9.82 -6.92 0.32
N SER A 231 -9.60 -5.89 1.13
CA SER A 231 -9.03 -4.63 0.65
C SER A 231 -7.62 -4.92 0.17
N ASN A 232 -7.37 -4.80 -1.14
CA ASN A 232 -6.03 -4.95 -1.71
C ASN A 232 -5.40 -3.59 -1.99
N ILE A 233 -4.08 -3.61 -2.07
CA ILE A 233 -3.28 -2.50 -2.56
C ILE A 233 -2.49 -2.97 -3.77
N LEU A 234 -2.48 -2.17 -4.82
CA LEU A 234 -1.60 -2.35 -5.97
C LEU A 234 -0.36 -1.50 -5.74
N LEU A 235 0.79 -2.15 -5.66
CA LEU A 235 2.11 -1.52 -5.58
C LEU A 235 2.73 -1.51 -6.98
N GLN A 236 3.06 -0.33 -7.48
CA GLN A 236 3.72 -0.15 -8.77
C GLN A 236 5.10 0.48 -8.61
N VAL A 237 6.12 -0.16 -9.18
CA VAL A 237 7.52 0.28 -9.13
C VAL A 237 8.14 0.13 -10.50
N GLU A 238 8.64 1.25 -11.06
CA GLU A 238 9.47 1.20 -12.25
C GLU A 238 10.90 0.78 -11.89
N PHE A 239 11.50 -0.06 -12.72
CA PHE A 239 12.88 -0.49 -12.58
C PHE A 239 13.57 -0.54 -13.95
N GLY A 240 14.90 -0.55 -13.96
CA GLY A 240 15.66 -0.75 -15.19
C GLY A 240 16.11 -2.20 -15.35
N GLU A 241 16.00 -2.74 -16.54
CA GLU A 241 16.31 -4.15 -16.87
C GLU A 241 17.66 -4.28 -17.60
N THR A 242 18.35 -5.42 -17.43
CA THR A 242 19.58 -5.77 -18.15
C THR A 242 19.29 -6.39 -19.50
N GLU A 243 20.28 -6.46 -20.40
CA GLU A 243 20.10 -7.13 -21.70
C GLU A 243 19.71 -8.61 -21.59
N SER A 244 20.12 -9.25 -20.50
CA SER A 244 19.85 -10.66 -20.19
C SER A 244 18.51 -10.91 -19.51
N ASN A 245 17.72 -9.86 -19.19
CA ASN A 245 16.52 -9.94 -18.38
C ASN A 245 16.72 -10.51 -16.95
N LEU A 246 17.95 -10.42 -16.43
CA LEU A 246 18.32 -11.00 -15.14
C LEU A 246 17.56 -10.35 -13.97
N ILE A 247 17.26 -9.05 -14.06
CA ILE A 247 16.60 -8.34 -12.97
C ILE A 247 15.17 -8.84 -12.80
N GLY A 248 14.44 -9.04 -13.89
CA GLY A 248 13.10 -9.64 -13.90
C GLY A 248 13.07 -11.01 -13.22
N ASP A 249 14.00 -11.91 -13.58
CA ASP A 249 14.11 -13.23 -12.96
C ASP A 249 14.37 -13.14 -11.45
N VAL A 250 15.29 -12.26 -11.03
CA VAL A 250 15.60 -12.01 -9.62
C VAL A 250 14.37 -11.46 -8.87
N ILE A 251 13.63 -10.52 -9.46
CA ILE A 251 12.40 -9.98 -8.88
C ILE A 251 11.37 -11.09 -8.65
N MET A 252 11.22 -12.03 -9.58
CA MET A 252 10.30 -13.15 -9.42
C MET A 252 10.71 -14.08 -8.26
N VAL A 253 12.00 -14.41 -8.15
CA VAL A 253 12.53 -15.18 -7.00
C VAL A 253 12.27 -14.44 -5.69
N CYS A 254 12.60 -13.14 -5.63
CA CYS A 254 12.45 -12.37 -4.41
C CYS A 254 10.99 -12.23 -3.97
N THR A 255 10.09 -11.91 -4.90
CA THR A 255 8.66 -11.77 -4.60
C THR A 255 8.05 -13.09 -4.15
N HIS A 256 8.48 -14.22 -4.75
CA HIS A 256 8.03 -15.54 -4.35
C HIS A 256 8.54 -15.94 -2.95
N LEU A 257 9.82 -15.71 -2.65
CA LEU A 257 10.37 -15.98 -1.32
C LEU A 257 9.73 -15.12 -0.23
N ILE A 258 9.53 -13.82 -0.48
CA ILE A 258 8.80 -12.94 0.45
C ILE A 258 7.37 -13.45 0.65
N ASN A 259 6.74 -14.02 -0.39
CA ASN A 259 5.45 -14.66 -0.23
C ASN A 259 5.51 -15.87 0.69
N LEU A 260 6.47 -16.77 0.48
CA LEU A 260 6.55 -18.01 1.25
C LEU A 260 6.97 -17.79 2.72
N LEU A 261 7.74 -16.74 2.99
CA LEU A 261 8.38 -16.49 4.29
C LEU A 261 7.68 -15.39 5.12
N GLU A 262 6.84 -14.57 4.50
CA GLU A 262 6.19 -13.45 5.21
C GLU A 262 4.73 -13.28 4.78
N VAL A 263 4.45 -12.93 3.53
CA VAL A 263 3.08 -12.55 3.09
C VAL A 263 2.10 -13.72 3.20
N ASN A 264 2.56 -14.93 2.87
CA ASN A 264 1.88 -16.21 3.02
C ASN A 264 0.52 -16.26 2.30
N GLU A 265 0.47 -15.76 1.08
CA GLU A 265 -0.67 -15.95 0.17
C GLU A 265 -0.49 -17.20 -0.67
N GLN A 266 -1.61 -17.86 -1.00
CA GLN A 266 -1.59 -18.99 -1.92
C GLN A 266 -1.32 -18.52 -3.35
N VAL A 267 -1.89 -17.36 -3.71
CA VAL A 267 -1.69 -16.71 -5.00
C VAL A 267 -1.28 -15.26 -4.73
N LEU A 268 0.00 -14.95 -4.89
CA LEU A 268 0.50 -13.58 -4.89
C LEU A 268 0.62 -13.10 -6.33
N TYR A 269 -0.20 -12.14 -6.72
CA TYR A 269 -0.20 -11.63 -8.09
C TYR A 269 0.92 -10.60 -8.29
N ALA A 270 1.91 -10.96 -9.10
CA ALA A 270 3.00 -10.10 -9.56
C ALA A 270 3.08 -10.12 -11.09
N ARG A 271 3.41 -8.97 -11.69
CA ARG A 271 3.62 -8.84 -13.15
C ARG A 271 4.70 -7.81 -13.42
N CYS A 272 5.63 -8.12 -14.32
CA CYS A 272 6.53 -7.15 -14.95
C CYS A 272 6.01 -6.79 -16.33
N ILE A 273 6.10 -5.50 -16.70
CA ILE A 273 5.59 -4.97 -17.97
C ILE A 273 6.66 -4.06 -18.57
N SER A 274 7.03 -4.27 -19.83
CA SER A 274 7.93 -3.37 -20.56
C SER A 274 7.29 -1.98 -20.73
N VAL A 275 8.06 -0.93 -20.45
CA VAL A 275 7.64 0.47 -20.61
C VAL A 275 8.29 1.03 -21.87
N GLU A 276 7.66 0.77 -23.02
CA GLU A 276 8.19 1.19 -24.33
C GLU A 276 8.20 2.72 -24.51
N GLN A 277 7.19 3.42 -23.97
CA GLN A 277 7.09 4.88 -23.99
C GLN A 277 6.39 5.40 -22.73
N SER A 278 7.11 6.14 -21.89
CA SER A 278 6.49 7.03 -20.89
C SER A 278 6.56 8.47 -21.39
N THR A 279 5.41 9.07 -21.68
CA THR A 279 5.36 10.48 -22.08
C THR A 279 5.32 11.34 -20.83
N LEU A 280 6.50 11.74 -20.35
CA LEU A 280 6.61 12.73 -19.29
C LEU A 280 6.66 14.12 -19.94
N PHE A 281 5.52 14.82 -19.96
CA PHE A 281 5.45 16.20 -20.44
C PHE A 281 6.25 17.10 -19.49
N THR A 282 7.51 17.34 -19.85
CA THR A 282 8.34 18.39 -19.24
C THR A 282 8.33 19.62 -20.14
N HIS A 283 8.63 20.80 -19.59
CA HIS A 283 8.79 22.02 -20.41
C HIS A 283 9.84 21.83 -21.54
N LEU A 284 10.79 20.91 -21.35
CA LEU A 284 11.80 20.51 -22.34
C LEU A 284 11.24 19.73 -23.52
N TYR A 285 10.13 18.98 -23.33
CA TYR A 285 9.46 18.25 -24.41
C TYR A 285 9.00 19.20 -25.52
N PHE A 286 8.45 20.35 -25.14
CA PHE A 286 8.01 21.39 -26.09
C PHE A 286 9.14 22.28 -26.61
N GLN A 287 10.29 22.36 -25.92
CA GLN A 287 11.46 23.09 -26.46
C GLN A 287 12.15 22.33 -27.59
N ARG A 288 12.14 20.99 -27.59
CA ARG A 288 12.63 20.19 -28.73
C ARG A 288 11.71 20.23 -29.95
N SER A 289 10.43 20.52 -29.76
CA SER A 289 9.45 20.65 -30.85
C SER A 289 9.53 21.97 -31.63
N SER A 290 10.31 22.96 -31.16
CA SER A 290 10.50 24.22 -31.91
C SER A 290 11.42 24.09 -33.14
N TYR A 291 12.11 22.94 -33.32
CA TYR A 291 13.09 22.78 -34.42
C TYR A 291 12.81 21.67 -35.43
N ARG A 292 11.65 20.98 -35.40
CA ARG A 292 11.25 20.08 -36.49
C ARG A 292 9.74 20.11 -36.74
N HIS A 293 9.38 20.91 -37.73
CA HIS A 293 8.26 20.82 -38.67
C HIS A 293 6.88 20.26 -38.25
N LYS A 294 5.89 21.08 -38.64
CA LYS A 294 4.58 20.76 -39.21
C LYS A 294 3.63 19.99 -38.29
N ILE A 295 2.77 20.77 -37.65
CA ILE A 295 1.45 20.38 -37.20
C ILE A 295 0.73 19.66 -38.36
N VAL A 296 0.62 18.33 -38.28
CA VAL A 296 -0.37 17.58 -39.05
C VAL A 296 -1.64 17.59 -38.20
N CYS A 297 -2.51 18.56 -38.46
CA CYS A 297 -3.89 18.51 -38.03
C CYS A 297 -4.58 17.39 -38.82
N ILE A 298 -4.82 16.24 -38.20
CA ILE A 298 -5.79 15.27 -38.71
C ILE A 298 -7.17 15.78 -38.31
N LEU A 299 -7.74 16.63 -39.16
CA LEU A 299 -9.19 16.85 -39.22
C LEU A 299 -9.77 15.65 -39.96
N PHE A 300 -10.59 14.85 -39.30
CA PHE A 300 -11.45 13.87 -39.96
C PHE A 300 -12.47 14.63 -40.83
N SER A 301 -12.23 14.65 -42.14
CA SER A 301 -13.24 14.99 -43.14
C SER A 301 -13.48 13.74 -43.97
N THR A 302 -14.69 13.20 -43.88
CA THR A 302 -15.16 12.12 -44.74
C THR A 302 -15.28 12.61 -46.18
N PRO A 303 -15.13 11.70 -47.15
CA PRO A 303 -15.97 11.80 -48.33
C PRO A 303 -16.66 10.48 -48.64
N ASN A 304 -17.98 10.58 -48.69
CA ASN A 304 -18.90 9.71 -49.40
C ASN A 304 -18.57 9.73 -50.91
N PRO A 305 -18.65 8.59 -51.61
CA PRO A 305 -19.53 8.52 -52.78
C PRO A 305 -20.25 7.15 -52.80
N GLY A 306 -21.56 7.06 -52.99
CA GLY A 306 -22.24 7.49 -54.20
C GLY A 306 -22.59 6.28 -55.08
N ILE A 307 -23.65 5.56 -54.69
CA ILE A 307 -24.71 4.99 -55.55
C ILE A 307 -24.29 4.08 -56.72
N PHE A 308 -24.58 2.77 -56.59
CA PHE A 308 -25.16 1.98 -57.68
C PHE A 308 -26.34 1.14 -57.14
N THR A 309 -27.49 1.34 -57.76
CA THR A 309 -28.81 0.77 -57.47
C THR A 309 -29.00 -0.60 -58.12
N GLY A 310 -29.77 -1.48 -57.48
CA GLY A 310 -30.51 -2.52 -58.20
C GLY A 310 -30.89 -3.75 -57.38
N GLN A 311 -32.11 -3.75 -56.82
CA GLN A 311 -33.12 -4.85 -56.76
C GLN A 311 -32.64 -6.26 -56.34
N SER A 312 -33.30 -7.07 -55.51
CA SER A 312 -34.63 -7.11 -54.88
C SER A 312 -34.62 -8.37 -53.98
N SER A 313 -35.17 -8.28 -52.77
CA SER A 313 -35.54 -9.45 -51.94
C SER A 313 -36.69 -10.24 -52.60
N PRO A 314 -36.98 -11.53 -52.28
CA PRO A 314 -37.32 -11.94 -50.90
C PRO A 314 -37.07 -13.42 -50.46
N ARG A 315 -37.16 -13.62 -49.13
CA ARG A 315 -37.71 -14.78 -48.36
C ARG A 315 -37.33 -16.24 -48.68
N ALA A 316 -36.86 -16.94 -47.64
CA ALA A 316 -37.33 -18.26 -47.14
C ALA A 316 -36.49 -18.65 -45.89
N SER A 317 -36.99 -18.57 -44.65
CA SER A 317 -37.72 -19.61 -43.88
C SER A 317 -36.90 -20.86 -43.48
N LEU A 318 -36.61 -20.94 -42.16
CA LEU A 318 -36.83 -22.07 -41.23
C LEU A 318 -36.76 -23.52 -41.76
N SER A 319 -35.83 -24.32 -41.19
CA SER A 319 -36.06 -25.59 -40.45
C SER A 319 -34.70 -26.32 -40.30
N ALA A 320 -34.16 -26.55 -39.10
CA ALA A 320 -34.43 -27.64 -38.15
C ALA A 320 -33.70 -28.96 -38.45
N ARG A 321 -33.25 -29.62 -37.35
CA ARG A 321 -32.80 -31.03 -37.19
C ARG A 321 -31.40 -31.38 -37.70
N ASP A 322 -30.69 -32.36 -37.15
CA ASP A 322 -30.67 -33.13 -35.89
C ASP A 322 -29.42 -34.03 -36.03
N GLY A 323 -28.95 -34.59 -34.92
CA GLY A 323 -28.05 -35.74 -34.92
C GLY A 323 -26.62 -35.36 -34.54
N GLY A 324 -25.99 -35.99 -33.54
CA GLY A 324 -26.18 -37.35 -33.07
C GLY A 324 -24.80 -37.98 -32.95
N LEU A 325 -24.45 -38.37 -31.73
CA LEU A 325 -23.24 -39.05 -31.27
C LEU A 325 -22.85 -40.28 -32.13
N PRO A 326 -21.60 -40.73 -32.04
CA PRO A 326 -21.19 -41.64 -30.95
C PRO A 326 -20.34 -41.01 -29.84
#